data_AF-A0A2E3MWA9-F1
#
_entry.id   AF-A0A2E3MWA9-F1
#
_cell.length_a   1.000
_cell.length_b   1.000
_cell.length_c   1.000
_cell.angle_alpha   90.00
_cell.angle_beta   90.00
_cell.angle_gamma   90.00
#
_symmetry.space_group_name_H-M   'P 1'
#
loop_
_entity.id
_entity.type
_entity.pdbx_description
1 polymer ?
#
loop_
_entity_poly.entity_id
_entity_poly.type
_entity_poly.pdbx_seq_one_letter_code
_entity_poly.pdbx_strand_id
1 'polypeptide(L)'
;MAELIPVISQESHGALPEALREFYTQNDSGAFVLQVKPTDGWALEDVGGLKNTLGQVATKRDELKRQLEAYGDLTPDAIAELQRNLESLKGATPADQVEALVKERLGTSLQERDAAHEKAMGELQEELQSREGQLSGLIVDAEIDRALSGLEDLIDGGAAILRPHVREAVRMAKRDDGQFIAQVVDREGQTRYSMKTGSTDPMGVSEFVGTLAEDAKFKALFRATATGSGGNDSNKRTGANVGDGAKSGQDEAAVDPVERLARARSGG
;
A
#
# COMPACT_ATOMS: atom_id res chain seq x y z
N MET A 1 -65.95 8.95 -79.44
CA MET A 1 -64.49 8.80 -79.58
C MET A 1 -64.11 7.57 -78.79
N ALA A 2 -63.39 6.61 -79.38
CA ALA A 2 -62.88 5.48 -78.62
C ALA A 2 -61.71 5.97 -77.77
N GLU A 3 -61.77 5.77 -76.46
CA GLU A 3 -60.68 6.11 -75.56
C GLU A 3 -59.60 5.01 -75.66
N LEU A 4 -58.34 5.42 -75.89
CA LEU A 4 -57.20 4.51 -75.88
C LEU A 4 -56.72 4.35 -74.44
N ILE A 5 -56.85 3.13 -73.92
CA ILE A 5 -56.46 2.80 -72.55
C ILE A 5 -55.02 2.25 -72.59
N PRO A 6 -54.10 2.73 -71.74
CA PRO A 6 -52.68 2.34 -71.75
C PRO A 6 -52.41 0.83 -71.74
N VAL A 7 -53.22 0.07 -71.00
CA VAL A 7 -53.11 -1.39 -70.85
C VAL A 7 -54.51 -2.00 -70.90
N ILE A 8 -54.70 -3.01 -71.75
CA ILE A 8 -56.00 -3.69 -71.93
C ILE A 8 -55.84 -5.23 -71.88
N SER A 9 -56.92 -5.92 -71.50
CA SER A 9 -56.98 -7.39 -71.53
C SER A 9 -57.11 -7.92 -72.96
N GLN A 10 -56.80 -9.21 -73.17
CA GLN A 10 -56.96 -9.88 -74.46
C GLN A 10 -58.40 -9.80 -75.00
N GLU A 11 -59.40 -9.93 -74.13
CA GLU A 11 -60.82 -9.79 -74.48
C GLU A 11 -61.15 -8.37 -74.96
N SER A 12 -60.60 -7.36 -74.28
CA SER A 12 -60.80 -5.95 -74.63
C SER A 12 -60.09 -5.58 -75.93
N HIS A 13 -58.92 -6.17 -76.20
CA HIS A 13 -58.20 -6.01 -77.47
C HIS A 13 -58.99 -6.60 -78.66
N GLY A 14 -59.63 -7.75 -78.46
CA GLY A 14 -60.51 -8.38 -79.45
C GLY A 14 -61.79 -7.60 -79.76
N ALA A 15 -62.20 -6.68 -78.88
CA ALA A 15 -63.37 -5.82 -79.08
C ALA A 15 -63.03 -4.48 -79.76
N LEU A 16 -61.75 -4.13 -79.91
CA LEU A 16 -61.33 -2.87 -80.56
C LEU A 16 -61.48 -2.95 -82.09
N PRO A 17 -61.76 -1.83 -82.78
CA PRO A 17 -61.66 -1.73 -84.25
C PRO A 17 -60.27 -2.14 -84.74
N GLU A 18 -60.19 -2.83 -85.87
CA GLU A 18 -58.95 -3.41 -86.42
C GLU A 18 -57.82 -2.39 -86.56
N ALA A 19 -58.15 -1.17 -87.02
CA ALA A 19 -57.21 -0.06 -87.16
C ALA A 19 -56.57 0.41 -85.83
N LEU A 20 -57.19 0.13 -84.68
CA LEU A 20 -56.66 0.52 -83.36
C LEU A 20 -55.85 -0.60 -82.70
N ARG A 21 -55.96 -1.85 -83.17
CA ARG A 21 -55.23 -3.01 -82.63
C ARG A 21 -53.73 -2.95 -82.95
N GLU A 22 -53.38 -2.39 -84.10
CA GLU A 22 -51.98 -2.26 -84.54
C GLU A 22 -51.12 -1.41 -83.58
N PHE A 23 -51.75 -0.55 -82.77
CA PHE A 23 -51.06 0.28 -81.79
C PHE A 23 -50.80 -0.44 -80.46
N TYR A 24 -51.26 -1.69 -80.27
CA TYR A 24 -51.03 -2.44 -79.03
C TYR A 24 -50.09 -3.62 -79.25
N THR A 25 -49.17 -3.84 -78.33
CA THR A 25 -48.28 -5.01 -78.30
C THR A 25 -48.50 -5.82 -77.04
N GLN A 26 -48.49 -7.14 -77.16
CA GLN A 26 -48.59 -8.02 -76.01
C GLN A 26 -47.28 -7.99 -75.18
N ASN A 27 -47.40 -7.83 -73.86
CA ASN A 27 -46.28 -7.92 -72.93
C ASN A 27 -46.12 -9.36 -72.38
N ASP A 28 -45.04 -9.59 -71.63
CA ASP A 28 -44.69 -10.90 -71.05
C ASP A 28 -45.74 -11.43 -70.04
N SER A 29 -46.64 -10.57 -69.57
CA SER A 29 -47.74 -10.92 -68.65
C SER A 29 -49.05 -11.24 -69.38
N GLY A 30 -49.05 -11.23 -70.72
CA GLY A 30 -50.22 -11.53 -71.56
C GLY A 30 -51.18 -10.36 -71.78
N ALA A 31 -50.88 -9.17 -71.26
CA ALA A 31 -51.67 -7.95 -71.43
C ALA A 31 -51.21 -7.15 -72.67
N PHE A 32 -52.12 -6.38 -73.29
CA PHE A 32 -51.83 -5.56 -74.47
C PHE A 32 -51.54 -4.11 -74.04
N VAL A 33 -50.35 -3.60 -74.38
CA VAL A 33 -49.87 -2.26 -73.99
C VAL A 33 -49.80 -1.36 -75.22
N LEU A 34 -50.31 -0.13 -75.09
CA LEU A 34 -50.29 0.87 -76.16
C LEU A 34 -48.86 1.33 -76.46
N GLN A 35 -48.44 1.23 -77.71
CA GLN A 35 -47.15 1.72 -78.18
C GLN A 35 -47.24 3.20 -78.53
N VAL A 36 -46.68 4.04 -77.67
CA VAL A 36 -46.57 5.49 -77.89
C VAL A 36 -45.11 5.85 -78.11
N LYS A 37 -44.81 6.51 -79.23
CA LYS A 37 -43.45 7.02 -79.48
C LYS A 37 -43.11 8.10 -78.44
N PRO A 38 -41.99 7.97 -77.71
CA PRO A 38 -41.58 8.99 -76.75
C PRO A 38 -41.39 10.33 -77.45
N THR A 39 -41.98 11.39 -76.89
CA THR A 39 -41.86 12.76 -77.39
C THR A 39 -41.59 13.70 -76.23
N ASP A 40 -40.63 14.61 -76.38
CA ASP A 40 -40.26 15.62 -75.37
C ASP A 40 -39.97 15.07 -73.96
N GLY A 41 -39.38 13.86 -73.88
CA GLY A 41 -39.03 13.23 -72.60
C GLY A 41 -40.20 12.52 -71.88
N TRP A 42 -41.38 12.44 -72.51
CA TRP A 42 -42.51 11.68 -72.00
C TRP A 42 -42.64 10.35 -72.74
N ALA A 43 -42.65 9.26 -71.98
CA ALA A 43 -42.87 7.90 -72.46
C ALA A 43 -43.96 7.22 -71.61
N LEU A 44 -44.67 6.26 -72.21
CA LEU A 44 -45.62 5.44 -71.48
C LEU A 44 -44.87 4.27 -70.82
N GLU A 45 -44.69 4.34 -69.50
CA GLU A 45 -44.02 3.31 -68.72
C GLU A 45 -44.97 2.71 -67.67
N ASP A 46 -44.87 1.39 -67.43
CA ASP A 46 -45.56 0.75 -66.31
C ASP A 46 -44.82 1.02 -65.00
N VAL A 47 -45.28 2.06 -64.30
CA VAL A 47 -44.75 2.45 -62.99
C VAL A 47 -45.33 1.63 -61.83
N GLY A 48 -46.21 0.66 -62.07
CA GLY A 48 -46.85 -0.15 -61.03
C GLY A 48 -45.85 -0.97 -60.23
N GLY A 49 -44.92 -1.64 -60.92
CA GLY A 49 -43.82 -2.39 -60.28
C GLY A 49 -42.91 -1.51 -59.44
N LEU A 50 -42.53 -0.34 -59.96
CA LEU A 50 -41.69 0.63 -59.24
C LEU A 50 -42.41 1.22 -58.02
N LYS A 51 -43.71 1.50 -58.11
CA LYS A 51 -44.49 1.97 -56.96
C LYS A 51 -44.56 0.93 -55.85
N ASN A 52 -44.72 -0.34 -56.21
CA ASN A 52 -44.74 -1.44 -55.25
C ASN A 52 -43.38 -1.64 -54.57
N THR A 53 -42.28 -1.63 -55.33
CA THR A 53 -40.92 -1.76 -54.75
C THR A 53 -40.57 -0.55 -53.89
N LEU A 54 -40.90 0.67 -54.33
CA LEU A 54 -40.70 1.88 -53.53
C LEU A 54 -41.51 1.83 -52.22
N GLY A 55 -42.75 1.33 -52.28
CA GLY A 55 -43.57 1.09 -51.09
C GLY A 55 -42.91 0.10 -50.12
N GLN A 56 -42.36 -1.01 -50.60
CA GLN A 56 -41.65 -1.99 -49.77
C GLN A 56 -40.33 -1.44 -49.21
N VAL A 57 -39.63 -0.59 -49.95
CA VAL A 57 -38.40 0.06 -49.47
C VAL A 57 -38.74 1.10 -48.40
N ALA A 58 -39.82 1.87 -48.58
CA ALA A 58 -40.29 2.82 -47.58
C ALA A 58 -40.66 2.12 -46.27
N THR A 59 -41.43 1.03 -46.31
CA THR A 59 -41.80 0.27 -45.11
C THR A 59 -40.59 -0.36 -44.42
N LYS A 60 -39.65 -0.95 -45.18
CA LYS A 60 -38.40 -1.49 -44.61
C LYS A 60 -37.54 -0.41 -43.98
N ARG A 61 -37.44 0.76 -44.61
CA ARG A 61 -36.71 1.91 -44.06
C ARG A 61 -37.32 2.35 -42.73
N ASP A 62 -38.65 2.44 -42.67
CA ASP A 62 -39.33 2.92 -41.47
C ASP A 62 -39.22 1.90 -40.32
N GLU A 63 -39.29 0.60 -40.63
CA GLU A 63 -39.05 -0.47 -39.64
C GLU A 63 -37.61 -0.44 -39.12
N LEU A 64 -36.60 -0.34 -40.01
CA LEU A 64 -35.20 -0.27 -39.60
C LEU A 64 -34.91 1.00 -38.78
N LYS A 65 -35.52 2.13 -39.14
CA LYS A 65 -35.41 3.36 -38.33
C LYS A 65 -35.99 3.16 -36.94
N ARG A 66 -37.18 2.56 -36.82
CA ARG A 66 -37.80 2.28 -35.52
C ARG A 66 -36.95 1.33 -34.67
N GLN A 67 -36.34 0.33 -35.30
CA GLN A 67 -35.41 -0.58 -34.63
C GLN A 67 -34.16 0.17 -34.17
N LEU A 68 -33.58 1.05 -35.00
CA LEU A 68 -32.40 1.83 -34.65
C LEU A 68 -32.70 2.82 -33.51
N GLU A 69 -33.86 3.48 -33.55
CA GLU A 69 -34.34 4.37 -32.49
C GLU A 69 -34.56 3.62 -31.16
N ALA A 70 -35.00 2.35 -31.21
CA ALA A 70 -35.13 1.53 -30.01
C ALA A 70 -33.79 1.21 -29.33
N TYR A 71 -32.67 1.28 -30.05
CA TYR A 71 -31.32 1.17 -29.49
C TYR A 71 -30.78 2.51 -28.95
N GLY A 72 -31.45 3.65 -29.20
CA GLY A 72 -31.08 4.96 -28.64
C GLY A 72 -29.62 5.33 -28.92
N ASP A 73 -28.88 5.70 -27.86
CA ASP A 73 -27.46 6.06 -27.93
C ASP A 73 -26.50 4.86 -27.87
N LEU A 74 -27.01 3.62 -27.84
CA LEU A 74 -26.14 2.45 -27.79
C LEU A 74 -25.45 2.24 -29.14
N THR A 75 -24.12 2.30 -29.10
CA THR A 75 -23.30 1.93 -30.25
C THR A 75 -23.38 0.41 -30.50
N PRO A 76 -23.14 -0.05 -31.75
CA PRO A 76 -23.06 -1.49 -32.06
C PRO A 76 -22.09 -2.25 -31.14
N ASP A 77 -20.98 -1.61 -30.76
CA ASP A 77 -19.99 -2.17 -29.85
C ASP A 77 -20.52 -2.32 -28.43
N ALA A 78 -21.26 -1.32 -27.92
CA ALA A 78 -21.91 -1.39 -26.60
C ALA A 78 -22.98 -2.49 -26.54
N ILE A 79 -23.72 -2.72 -27.64
CA ILE A 79 -24.69 -3.80 -27.74
C ILE A 79 -24.00 -5.16 -27.71
N ALA A 80 -22.87 -5.31 -28.42
CA ALA A 80 -22.08 -6.54 -28.41
C ALA A 80 -21.49 -6.84 -27.02
N GLU A 81 -21.04 -5.81 -26.30
CA GLU A 81 -20.54 -5.93 -24.93
C GLU A 81 -21.66 -6.30 -23.95
N LEU A 82 -22.83 -5.67 -24.06
CA LEU A 82 -24.02 -6.02 -23.26
C LEU A 82 -24.51 -7.44 -23.55
N GLN A 83 -24.44 -7.90 -24.80
CA GLN A 83 -24.76 -9.29 -25.15
C GLN A 83 -23.77 -10.27 -24.52
N ARG A 84 -22.46 -9.97 -24.57
CA ARG A 84 -21.45 -10.78 -23.87
C ARG A 84 -21.67 -10.82 -22.36
N ASN A 85 -22.00 -9.68 -21.76
CA ASN A 85 -22.31 -9.57 -20.34
C ASN A 85 -23.62 -10.31 -20.01
N LEU A 86 -24.64 -10.27 -20.87
CA LEU A 86 -25.87 -11.04 -20.69
C LEU A 86 -25.60 -12.55 -20.82
N GLU A 87 -24.76 -12.97 -21.76
CA GLU A 87 -24.39 -14.39 -21.92
C GLU A 87 -23.60 -14.90 -20.70
N SER A 88 -22.68 -14.11 -20.16
CA SER A 88 -21.93 -14.46 -18.95
C SER A 88 -22.82 -14.49 -17.71
N LEU A 89 -23.82 -13.60 -17.61
CA LEU A 89 -24.82 -13.58 -16.55
C LEU A 89 -25.86 -14.71 -16.66
N LYS A 90 -26.19 -15.17 -17.87
CA LYS A 90 -27.09 -16.32 -18.08
C LYS A 90 -26.45 -17.65 -17.70
N GLY A 91 -25.12 -17.74 -17.80
CA GLY A 91 -24.35 -18.95 -17.44
C GLY A 91 -23.94 -19.02 -15.96
N ALA A 92 -23.83 -17.88 -15.28
CA ALA A 92 -23.44 -17.82 -13.87
C ALA A 92 -24.70 -17.78 -12.98
N THR A 93 -24.82 -18.72 -12.06
CA THR A 93 -25.86 -18.60 -11.02
C THR A 93 -25.56 -17.37 -10.15
N PRO A 94 -26.56 -16.76 -9.49
CA PRO A 94 -26.32 -15.67 -8.54
C PRO A 94 -25.32 -16.04 -7.44
N ALA A 95 -25.17 -17.33 -7.13
CA ALA A 95 -24.18 -17.85 -6.18
C ALA A 95 -22.74 -17.71 -6.71
N ASP A 96 -22.49 -18.01 -7.99
CA ASP A 96 -21.15 -17.96 -8.60
C ASP A 96 -20.61 -16.52 -8.69
N GLN A 97 -21.50 -15.56 -8.94
CA GLN A 97 -21.14 -14.13 -9.00
C GLN A 97 -20.81 -13.57 -7.61
N VAL A 98 -21.56 -13.99 -6.59
CA VAL A 98 -21.28 -13.63 -5.19
C VAL A 98 -19.98 -14.28 -4.73
N GLU A 99 -19.73 -15.54 -5.10
CA GLU A 99 -18.49 -16.24 -4.75
C GLU A 99 -17.26 -15.59 -5.40
N ALA A 100 -17.36 -15.17 -6.66
CA ALA A 100 -16.30 -14.43 -7.35
C ALA A 100 -16.01 -13.08 -6.67
N LEU A 101 -17.05 -12.30 -6.35
CA LEU A 101 -16.91 -11.01 -5.67
C LEU A 101 -16.37 -11.16 -4.24
N VAL A 102 -16.80 -12.19 -3.51
CA VAL A 102 -16.28 -12.50 -2.16
C VAL A 102 -14.82 -12.90 -2.25
N LYS A 103 -14.43 -13.74 -3.22
CA LYS A 103 -13.04 -14.17 -3.41
C LYS A 103 -12.12 -13.01 -3.80
N GLU A 104 -12.60 -12.11 -4.66
CA GLU A 104 -11.86 -10.89 -5.03
C GLU A 104 -11.71 -9.94 -3.85
N ARG A 105 -12.79 -9.67 -3.11
CA ARG A 105 -12.75 -8.81 -1.91
C ARG A 105 -11.94 -9.42 -0.77
N LEU A 106 -12.00 -10.74 -0.56
CA LEU A 106 -11.13 -11.41 0.41
C LEU A 106 -9.68 -11.34 -0.03
N GLY A 107 -9.40 -11.61 -1.31
CA GLY A 107 -8.04 -11.58 -1.84
C GLY A 107 -7.40 -10.20 -1.68
N THR A 108 -8.12 -9.15 -2.07
CA THR A 108 -7.68 -7.77 -1.88
C THR A 108 -7.54 -7.40 -0.41
N SER A 109 -8.52 -7.74 0.44
CA SER A 109 -8.45 -7.45 1.88
C SER A 109 -7.31 -8.18 2.60
N LEU A 110 -7.00 -9.42 2.20
CA LEU A 110 -5.86 -10.17 2.73
C LEU A 110 -4.54 -9.53 2.29
N GLN A 111 -4.41 -9.18 1.01
CA GLN A 111 -3.22 -8.48 0.51
C GLN A 111 -3.00 -7.13 1.19
N GLU A 112 -4.06 -6.35 1.40
CA GLU A 112 -4.00 -5.09 2.13
C GLU A 112 -3.58 -5.30 3.59
N ARG A 113 -4.10 -6.34 4.26
CA ARG A 113 -3.70 -6.68 5.63
C ARG A 113 -2.25 -7.12 5.72
N ASP A 114 -1.79 -7.96 4.80
CA ASP A 114 -0.42 -8.46 4.79
C ASP A 114 0.56 -7.31 4.53
N ALA A 115 0.27 -6.44 3.56
CA ALA A 115 1.05 -5.24 3.29
C ALA A 115 1.06 -4.27 4.49
N ALA A 116 -0.09 -4.08 5.15
CA ALA A 116 -0.17 -3.24 6.35
C ALA A 116 0.61 -3.85 7.52
N HIS A 117 0.58 -5.17 7.68
CA HIS A 117 1.33 -5.87 8.72
C HIS A 117 2.84 -5.81 8.47
N GLU A 118 3.29 -6.06 7.23
CA GLU A 118 4.69 -5.94 6.86
C GLU A 118 5.22 -4.52 7.11
N LYS A 119 4.43 -3.50 6.73
CA LYS A 119 4.76 -2.11 7.00
C LYS A 119 4.84 -1.83 8.51
N ALA A 120 3.85 -2.25 9.30
CA ALA A 120 3.83 -2.04 10.74
C ALA A 120 5.00 -2.75 11.44
N MET A 121 5.37 -3.96 10.99
CA MET A 121 6.54 -4.67 11.51
C MET A 121 7.84 -3.95 11.17
N GLY A 122 7.96 -3.39 9.95
CA GLY A 122 9.11 -2.58 9.55
C GLY A 122 9.24 -1.32 10.41
N GLU A 123 8.17 -0.55 10.57
CA GLU A 123 8.15 0.66 11.40
C GLU A 123 8.49 0.35 12.86
N LEU A 124 7.93 -0.73 13.42
CA LEU A 124 8.23 -1.15 14.80
C LEU A 124 9.70 -1.58 14.95
N GLN A 125 10.26 -2.25 13.94
CA GLN A 125 11.66 -2.67 13.95
C GLN A 125 12.60 -1.45 13.88
N GLU A 126 12.29 -0.46 13.06
CA GLU A 126 13.04 0.81 13.00
C GLU A 126 12.95 1.58 14.32
N GLU A 127 11.76 1.64 14.94
CA GLU A 127 11.57 2.29 16.23
C GLU A 127 12.36 1.57 17.34
N LEU A 128 12.34 0.24 17.35
CA LEU A 128 13.13 -0.55 18.29
C LEU A 128 14.64 -0.32 18.11
N GLN A 129 15.14 -0.35 16.87
CA GLN A 129 16.56 -0.07 16.61
C GLN A 129 16.96 1.35 17.02
N SER A 130 16.10 2.34 16.78
CA SER A 130 16.33 3.71 17.20
C SER A 130 16.38 3.83 18.73
N ARG A 131 15.42 3.22 19.43
CA ARG A 131 15.38 3.19 20.90
C ARG A 131 16.57 2.42 21.49
N GLU A 132 16.95 1.29 20.91
CA GLU A 132 18.13 0.53 21.31
C GLU A 132 19.41 1.33 21.10
N GLY A 133 19.53 2.09 20.02
CA GLY A 133 20.65 3.01 19.79
C GLY A 133 20.73 4.10 20.85
N GLN A 134 19.58 4.72 21.20
CA GLN A 134 19.51 5.73 22.27
C GLN A 134 19.86 5.13 23.64
N LEU A 135 19.30 3.97 23.99
CA LEU A 135 19.60 3.28 25.23
C LEU A 135 21.07 2.86 25.31
N SER A 136 21.63 2.36 24.20
CA SER A 136 23.05 2.03 24.10
C SER A 136 23.92 3.24 24.42
N GLY A 137 23.63 4.39 23.79
CA GLY A 137 24.34 5.63 24.09
C GLY A 137 24.24 6.02 25.56
N LEU A 138 23.04 6.04 26.13
CA LEU A 138 22.81 6.44 27.52
C LEU A 138 23.47 5.52 28.53
N ILE A 139 23.36 4.20 28.36
CA ILE A 139 23.94 3.20 29.28
C ILE A 139 25.47 3.25 29.22
N VAL A 140 26.03 3.29 28.00
CA VAL A 140 27.48 3.36 27.81
C VAL A 140 28.04 4.67 28.36
N ASP A 141 27.44 5.81 28.01
CA ASP A 141 27.91 7.13 28.46
C ASP A 141 27.76 7.27 29.99
N ALA A 142 26.66 6.80 30.57
CA ALA A 142 26.46 6.82 32.03
C ALA A 142 27.46 5.93 32.78
N GLU A 143 27.77 4.73 32.27
CA GLU A 143 28.73 3.84 32.91
C GLU A 143 30.17 4.34 32.77
N ILE A 144 30.52 4.93 31.62
CA ILE A 144 31.81 5.61 31.44
C ILE A 144 31.94 6.78 32.43
N ASP A 145 30.88 7.58 32.59
CA ASP A 145 30.88 8.71 33.51
C ASP A 145 31.02 8.26 34.96
N ARG A 146 30.34 7.17 35.33
CA ARG A 146 30.45 6.55 36.65
C ARG A 146 31.85 6.00 36.90
N ALA A 147 32.43 5.31 35.92
CA ALA A 147 33.78 4.75 36.02
C ALA A 147 34.84 5.87 36.13
N LEU A 148 34.74 6.93 35.33
CA LEU A 148 35.71 8.02 35.31
C LEU A 148 35.59 8.96 36.50
N SER A 149 34.37 9.24 36.97
CA SER A 149 34.16 10.05 38.18
C SER A 149 34.52 9.32 39.47
N GLY A 150 34.43 7.99 39.48
CA GLY A 150 34.85 7.15 40.60
C GLY A 150 36.36 6.98 40.75
N LEU A 151 37.17 7.49 39.79
CA LEU A 151 38.62 7.42 39.83
C LEU A 151 39.22 8.70 40.40
N GLU A 152 39.69 8.63 41.65
CA GLU A 152 40.39 9.73 42.33
C GLU A 152 41.81 9.95 41.77
N ASP A 153 42.36 8.95 41.09
CA ASP A 153 43.73 8.95 40.55
C ASP A 153 43.85 9.71 39.23
N LEU A 154 42.77 10.22 38.65
CA LEU A 154 42.85 10.96 37.39
C LEU A 154 43.39 12.38 37.60
N ILE A 155 44.20 12.88 36.66
CA ILE A 155 44.53 14.32 36.63
C ILE A 155 43.30 15.13 36.20
N ASP A 156 43.24 16.39 36.63
CA ASP A 156 42.16 17.30 36.25
C ASP A 156 42.14 17.44 34.72
N GLY A 157 40.99 17.12 34.09
CA GLY A 157 40.84 17.11 32.64
C GLY A 157 41.25 15.80 31.93
N GLY A 158 41.90 14.86 32.63
CA GLY A 158 42.24 13.54 32.07
C GLY A 158 41.01 12.74 31.63
N ALA A 159 39.87 12.95 32.30
CA ALA A 159 38.61 12.29 31.97
C ALA A 159 38.11 12.69 30.58
N ALA A 160 38.29 13.96 30.19
CA ALA A 160 37.88 14.43 28.87
C ALA A 160 38.71 13.77 27.74
N ILE A 161 39.97 13.44 28.02
CA ILE A 161 40.89 12.80 27.08
C ILE A 161 40.65 11.29 26.99
N LEU A 162 40.33 10.64 28.11
CA LEU A 162 40.06 9.20 28.16
C LEU A 162 38.69 8.81 27.60
N ARG A 163 37.67 9.68 27.74
CA ARG A 163 36.28 9.41 27.31
C ARG A 163 36.16 8.82 25.89
N PRO A 164 36.75 9.40 24.83
CA PRO A 164 36.62 8.87 23.48
C PRO A 164 37.23 7.47 23.33
N HIS A 165 38.39 7.23 23.95
CA HIS A 165 39.09 5.95 23.88
C HIS A 165 38.38 4.84 24.65
N VAL A 166 37.77 5.18 25.79
CA VAL A 166 36.95 4.23 26.55
C VAL A 166 35.65 3.94 25.80
N ARG A 167 35.02 4.95 25.18
CA ARG A 167 33.79 4.76 24.39
C ARG A 167 33.98 3.82 23.20
N GLU A 168 35.10 3.90 22.49
CA GLU A 168 35.42 2.99 21.38
C GLU A 168 35.54 1.52 21.82
N ALA A 169 35.91 1.29 23.08
CA ALA A 169 36.11 -0.04 23.65
C ALA A 169 34.89 -0.56 24.43
N VAL A 170 33.76 0.16 24.46
CA VAL A 170 32.58 -0.23 25.26
C VAL A 170 31.34 -0.32 24.37
N ARG A 171 30.58 -1.40 24.52
CA ARG A 171 29.28 -1.61 23.86
C ARG A 171 28.20 -1.96 24.85
N MET A 172 26.95 -1.70 24.48
CA MET A 172 25.80 -2.28 25.18
C MET A 172 25.68 -3.76 24.80
N ALA A 173 25.57 -4.62 25.80
CA ALA A 173 25.28 -6.05 25.65
C ALA A 173 24.07 -6.42 26.52
N LYS A 174 23.26 -7.34 26.04
CA LYS A 174 22.14 -7.90 26.81
C LYS A 174 22.63 -9.15 27.52
N ARG A 175 22.49 -9.19 28.85
CA ARG A 175 22.80 -10.37 29.68
C ARG A 175 21.62 -11.36 29.63
N ASP A 176 21.89 -12.60 30.02
CA ASP A 176 20.90 -13.70 30.08
C ASP A 176 19.66 -13.38 30.93
N ASP A 177 19.78 -12.47 31.89
CA ASP A 177 18.70 -11.96 32.75
C ASP A 177 17.83 -10.89 32.08
N GLY A 178 18.12 -10.54 30.83
CA GLY A 178 17.42 -9.53 30.05
C GLY A 178 17.85 -8.08 30.34
N GLN A 179 18.82 -7.87 31.23
CA GLN A 179 19.35 -6.53 31.53
C GLN A 179 20.39 -6.09 30.50
N PHE A 180 20.38 -4.80 30.17
CA PHE A 180 21.40 -4.17 29.33
C PHE A 180 22.56 -3.70 30.21
N ILE A 181 23.76 -4.16 29.89
CA ILE A 181 25.00 -3.80 30.59
C ILE A 181 26.00 -3.19 29.61
N ALA A 182 26.81 -2.25 30.08
CA ALA A 182 27.98 -1.78 29.34
C ALA A 182 29.10 -2.81 29.48
N GLN A 183 29.58 -3.32 28.36
CA GLN A 183 30.57 -4.38 28.28
C GLN A 183 31.77 -3.93 27.46
N VAL A 184 32.97 -4.23 27.95
CA VAL A 184 34.21 -3.88 27.28
C VAL A 184 34.51 -4.89 26.17
N VAL A 185 34.88 -4.39 24.99
CA VAL A 185 35.29 -5.17 23.82
C VAL A 185 36.76 -4.94 23.48
N ASP A 186 37.36 -5.94 22.84
CA ASP A 186 38.69 -5.81 22.25
C ASP A 186 38.65 -5.23 20.83
N ARG A 187 39.83 -5.16 20.20
CA ARG A 187 40.00 -4.64 18.83
C ARG A 187 39.32 -5.50 17.75
N GLU A 188 38.97 -6.74 18.08
CA GLU A 188 38.25 -7.67 17.21
C GLU A 188 36.73 -7.66 17.48
N GLY A 189 36.27 -6.83 18.43
CA GLY A 189 34.87 -6.74 18.82
C GLY A 189 34.40 -7.89 19.72
N GLN A 190 35.33 -8.68 20.26
CA GLN A 190 35.03 -9.74 21.22
C GLN A 190 34.96 -9.19 22.64
N THR A 191 34.09 -9.79 23.45
CA THR A 191 33.93 -9.44 24.86
C THR A 191 35.21 -9.72 25.64
N ARG A 192 35.74 -8.71 26.34
CA ARG A 192 36.80 -8.94 27.33
C ARG A 192 36.20 -9.46 28.62
N TYR A 193 36.89 -10.42 29.24
CA TYR A 193 36.53 -10.98 30.55
C TYR A 193 37.35 -10.32 31.66
N SER A 194 36.77 -10.27 32.86
CA SER A 194 37.45 -9.73 34.03
C SER A 194 38.76 -10.48 34.30
N MET A 195 39.80 -9.74 34.70
CA MET A 195 41.08 -10.25 35.17
C MET A 195 41.04 -10.59 36.67
N LYS A 196 39.90 -10.40 37.35
CA LYS A 196 39.71 -10.81 38.75
C LYS A 196 39.81 -12.32 38.87
N THR A 197 40.61 -12.78 39.84
CA THR A 197 40.86 -14.20 40.08
C THR A 197 39.55 -14.97 40.28
N GLY A 198 39.24 -15.89 39.36
CA GLY A 198 38.08 -16.77 39.43
C GLY A 198 36.77 -16.21 38.87
N SER A 199 36.75 -15.01 38.27
CA SER A 199 35.56 -14.48 37.59
C SER A 199 35.56 -14.88 36.11
N THR A 200 34.41 -15.36 35.64
CA THR A 200 34.11 -15.54 34.21
C THR A 200 33.21 -14.42 33.68
N ASP A 201 33.03 -13.36 34.45
CA ASP A 201 32.16 -12.26 34.09
C ASP A 201 32.84 -11.36 33.05
N PRO A 202 32.05 -10.72 32.17
CA PRO A 202 32.58 -9.69 31.30
C PRO A 202 33.26 -8.56 32.09
N MET A 203 34.35 -8.04 31.55
CA MET A 203 35.09 -6.92 32.13
C MET A 203 34.20 -5.69 32.18
N GLY A 204 34.10 -5.08 33.36
CA GLY A 204 33.40 -3.81 33.58
C GLY A 204 34.25 -2.62 33.14
N VAL A 205 33.59 -1.48 32.88
CA VAL A 205 34.26 -0.27 32.39
C VAL A 205 35.32 0.24 33.37
N SER A 206 35.05 0.20 34.68
CA SER A 206 36.02 0.63 35.71
C SER A 206 37.29 -0.22 35.74
N GLU A 207 37.17 -1.52 35.47
CA GLU A 207 38.31 -2.43 35.40
C GLU A 207 39.16 -2.14 34.16
N PHE A 208 38.52 -1.87 33.02
CA PHE A 208 39.23 -1.48 31.81
C PHE A 208 39.96 -0.15 31.96
N VAL A 209 39.36 0.86 32.60
CA VAL A 209 40.08 2.12 32.88
C VAL A 209 41.26 1.89 33.83
N GLY A 210 41.14 0.95 34.77
CA GLY A 210 42.27 0.50 35.58
C GLY A 210 43.42 -0.07 34.73
N THR A 211 43.14 -0.89 33.72
CA THR A 211 44.17 -1.39 32.79
C THR A 211 44.80 -0.28 31.95
N LEU A 212 44.05 0.77 31.61
CA LEU A 212 44.60 1.94 30.89
C LEU A 212 45.59 2.75 31.74
N ALA A 213 45.51 2.66 33.07
CA ALA A 213 46.49 3.29 33.95
C ALA A 213 47.88 2.64 33.84
N GLU A 214 47.94 1.36 33.45
CA GLU A 214 49.18 0.61 33.24
C GLU A 214 49.78 0.86 31.84
N ASP A 215 48.94 1.26 30.87
CA ASP A 215 49.35 1.52 29.50
C ASP A 215 50.22 2.78 29.38
N ALA A 216 51.40 2.64 28.76
CA ALA A 216 52.37 3.71 28.63
C ALA A 216 51.84 4.99 27.94
N LYS A 217 50.79 4.86 27.12
CA LYS A 217 50.15 5.98 26.40
C LYS A 217 49.27 6.84 27.31
N PHE A 218 48.61 6.23 28.28
CA PHE A 218 47.60 6.88 29.12
C PHE A 218 48.07 7.07 30.56
N LYS A 219 49.17 6.41 30.96
CA LYS A 219 49.80 6.54 32.29
C LYS A 219 50.02 7.98 32.74
N ALA A 220 50.34 8.90 31.83
CA ALA A 220 50.51 10.33 32.15
C ALA A 220 49.22 11.03 32.60
N LEU A 221 48.05 10.46 32.30
CA LEU A 221 46.74 10.96 32.71
C LEU A 221 46.32 10.49 34.11
N PHE A 222 47.08 9.56 34.68
CA PHE A 222 46.89 9.08 36.04
C PHE A 222 47.98 9.68 36.94
N ARG A 223 47.59 10.12 38.12
CA ARG A 223 48.47 10.60 39.17
C ARG A 223 49.37 9.43 39.57
N ALA A 224 50.67 9.69 39.72
CA ALA A 224 51.58 8.68 40.21
C ALA A 224 51.14 8.25 41.61
N THR A 225 50.82 6.97 41.78
CA THR A 225 50.59 6.35 43.09
C THR A 225 51.91 6.35 43.85
N ALA A 226 52.17 7.44 44.56
CA ALA A 226 53.34 7.55 45.42
C ALA A 226 53.10 6.74 46.70
N THR A 227 53.52 5.48 46.69
CA THR A 227 53.74 4.73 47.94
C THR A 227 54.96 5.33 48.64
N GLY A 228 54.78 6.42 49.38
CA GLY A 228 55.88 7.06 50.11
C GLY A 228 55.59 8.44 50.71
N SER A 229 55.38 8.46 52.02
CA SER A 229 55.77 9.52 52.96
C SER A 229 55.07 10.89 52.90
N GLY A 230 54.06 11.05 53.77
CA GLY A 230 53.96 12.15 54.76
C GLY A 230 53.77 13.58 54.27
N GLY A 231 52.57 14.15 54.47
CA GLY A 231 52.37 15.59 54.32
C GLY A 231 50.92 16.07 54.29
N ASN A 232 50.21 15.83 55.39
CA ASN A 232 49.02 16.53 55.90
C ASN A 232 48.50 17.76 55.10
N ASP A 233 47.38 17.60 54.37
CA ASP A 233 46.48 18.71 54.03
C ASP A 233 45.03 18.30 54.27
N SER A 234 44.66 18.29 55.55
CA SER A 234 43.28 18.12 56.01
C SER A 234 42.63 19.49 56.17
N ASN A 235 42.16 20.09 55.07
CA ASN A 235 41.19 21.17 55.16
C ASN A 235 39.80 20.56 55.44
N LYS A 236 39.62 20.12 56.70
CA LYS A 236 38.38 19.58 57.22
C LYS A 236 37.42 20.76 57.48
N ARG A 237 36.67 21.18 56.45
CA ARG A 237 35.49 22.03 56.64
C ARG A 237 34.34 21.16 57.13
N THR A 238 34.28 21.00 58.45
CA THR A 238 33.09 20.58 59.20
C THR A 238 32.01 21.65 59.07
N GLY A 239 31.07 21.42 58.16
CA GLY A 239 29.77 22.08 58.16
C GLY A 239 28.71 21.07 58.57
N ALA A 240 28.51 20.90 59.87
CA ALA A 240 27.33 20.20 60.39
C ALA A 240 26.13 21.13 60.22
N ASN A 241 25.13 20.70 59.45
CA ASN A 241 23.77 21.19 59.63
C ASN A 241 22.84 19.98 59.74
N VAL A 242 22.19 19.91 60.89
CA VAL A 242 21.17 18.93 61.27
C VAL A 242 19.82 19.63 61.17
N GLY A 243 18.82 18.89 60.67
CA GLY A 243 17.40 19.24 60.71
C GLY A 243 16.86 19.56 59.31
N ASP A 244 15.69 19.12 58.90
CA ASP A 244 14.61 18.40 59.58
C ASP A 244 13.64 17.92 58.47
N GLY A 245 12.79 16.95 58.80
CA GLY A 245 12.17 16.01 57.88
C GLY A 245 11.17 16.52 56.82
N ALA A 246 10.97 15.69 55.80
CA ALA A 246 9.71 15.58 55.09
C ALA A 246 9.58 14.19 54.45
N LYS A 247 8.51 13.49 54.86
CA LYS A 247 7.98 12.21 54.40
C LYS A 247 7.93 12.08 52.87
N SER A 248 8.21 10.88 52.34
CA SER A 248 7.52 10.38 51.15
C SER A 248 7.64 8.85 50.99
N GLY A 249 6.49 8.18 51.12
CA GLY A 249 6.10 7.02 50.30
C GLY A 249 6.96 5.77 50.35
N GLN A 250 6.77 4.95 51.38
CA GLN A 250 7.07 3.52 51.27
C GLN A 250 6.04 2.83 50.35
N ASP A 251 6.58 2.00 49.45
CA ASP A 251 5.98 0.81 48.84
C ASP A 251 4.71 0.93 48.00
N GLU A 252 4.87 1.40 46.74
CA GLU A 252 4.00 0.99 45.62
C GLU A 252 4.64 -0.09 44.72
N ALA A 253 5.81 -0.63 45.08
CA ALA A 253 6.50 -1.63 44.28
C ALA A 253 6.07 -3.09 44.54
N ALA A 254 5.21 -3.33 45.54
CA ALA A 254 4.86 -4.69 45.98
C ALA A 254 3.37 -5.06 45.84
N VAL A 255 2.58 -4.31 45.07
CA VAL A 255 1.18 -4.65 44.81
C VAL A 255 1.02 -5.20 43.39
N ASP A 256 0.57 -6.45 43.34
CA ASP A 256 0.26 -7.23 42.14
C ASP A 256 -0.55 -6.38 41.13
N PRO A 257 -0.18 -6.34 39.83
CA PRO A 257 -0.89 -5.60 38.80
C PRO A 257 -2.41 -5.85 38.76
N VAL A 258 -2.88 -7.03 39.19
CA VAL A 258 -4.31 -7.36 39.23
C VAL A 258 -5.07 -6.55 40.29
N GLU A 259 -4.48 -6.31 41.46
CA GLU A 259 -5.12 -5.51 42.52
C GLU A 259 -5.17 -4.01 42.17
N ARG A 260 -4.18 -3.54 41.38
CA ARG A 260 -4.15 -2.16 40.85
C ARG A 260 -5.32 -1.88 39.93
N LEU A 261 -5.68 -2.84 39.08
CA LEU A 261 -6.81 -2.71 38.15
C LEU A 261 -8.16 -2.79 38.88
N ALA A 262 -8.25 -3.58 39.96
CA ALA A 262 -9.46 -3.69 40.78
C ALA A 262 -9.76 -2.40 41.54
N ARG A 263 -8.74 -1.72 42.09
CA ARG A 263 -8.91 -0.40 42.76
C ARG A 263 -9.32 0.71 41.79
N ALA A 264 -8.78 0.71 40.57
CA ALA A 264 -9.16 1.71 39.56
C ALA A 264 -10.63 1.58 39.12
N ARG A 265 -11.23 0.39 39.28
CA ARG A 265 -12.63 0.13 38.96
C ARG A 265 -13.61 0.38 40.11
N SER A 266 -13.16 0.37 41.36
CA SER A 266 -14.03 0.54 42.54
C SER A 266 -14.03 1.96 43.14
N GLY A 267 -13.24 2.88 42.57
CA GLY A 267 -13.12 4.27 43.02
C GLY A 267 -13.83 5.32 42.14
N GLY A 268 -14.86 4.93 41.39
CA GLY A 268 -15.71 5.82 40.60
C GLY A 268 -17.09 6.02 41.20
#